data_AF-A0ABD7CL46-F1
#
_entry.id   AF-A0ABD7CL46-F1
#
_cell.length_a   1.000
_cell.length_b   1.000
_cell.length_c   1.000
_cell.angle_alpha   90.00
_cell.angle_beta   90.00
_cell.angle_gamma   90.00
#
_symmetry.space_group_name_H-M   'P 1'
#
loop_
_entity.id
_entity.type
_entity.pdbx_description
1 polymer ?
#
loop_
_entity_poly.entity_id
_entity_poly.type
_entity_poly.pdbx_seq_one_letter_code
_entity_poly.pdbx_strand_id
1 'polypeptide(L)'
;MPVWLKFALQILFFSIIVIIGYKALKVYVLDKININKWVVFALSIFILIFPALIKFNINGTIWQYVQSAIVIILTLWFLDLMGIGAGSRPKKKKNDIVIRPKAKPNRAKNIKKENNKKENNKKK
;
A
#
# COMPACT_ATOMS: atom_id res chain seq x y z
N MET A 1 13.29 19.42 -36.33
CA MET A 1 13.03 18.18 -35.56
C MET A 1 11.75 17.55 -36.04
N PRO A 2 11.71 16.22 -36.23
CA PRO A 2 10.49 15.50 -36.61
C PRO A 2 9.36 15.80 -35.63
N VAL A 3 8.13 15.93 -36.13
CA VAL A 3 6.95 16.26 -35.32
C VAL A 3 6.74 15.23 -34.19
N TRP A 4 6.96 13.96 -34.50
CA TRP A 4 6.90 12.86 -33.53
C TRP A 4 7.90 12.99 -32.38
N LEU A 5 9.10 13.50 -32.65
CA LEU A 5 10.13 13.69 -31.62
C LEU A 5 9.72 14.74 -30.59
N LYS A 6 9.05 15.82 -31.04
CA LYS A 6 8.52 16.86 -30.14
C LYS A 6 7.46 16.28 -29.20
N PHE A 7 6.55 15.48 -29.73
CA PHE A 7 5.51 14.80 -28.95
C PHE A 7 6.09 13.82 -27.92
N ALA A 8 7.06 12.99 -28.33
CA ALA A 8 7.71 12.05 -27.44
C ALA A 8 8.40 12.76 -26.26
N LEU A 9 9.11 13.87 -26.54
CA LEU A 9 9.81 14.65 -25.52
C LEU A 9 8.83 15.33 -24.55
N GLN A 10 7.69 15.82 -25.05
CA GLN A 10 6.62 16.39 -24.23
C GLN A 10 5.98 15.34 -23.30
N ILE A 11 5.68 14.14 -23.81
CA ILE A 11 5.18 13.02 -23.00
C ILE A 11 6.17 12.66 -21.91
N LEU A 12 7.46 12.58 -22.25
CA LEU A 12 8.51 12.18 -21.32
C LEU A 12 8.67 13.20 -20.20
N PHE A 13 8.70 14.49 -20.55
CA PHE A 13 8.76 15.57 -19.57
C PHE A 13 7.54 15.59 -18.64
N PHE A 14 6.33 15.44 -19.21
CA PHE A 14 5.09 15.35 -18.44
C PHE A 14 5.11 14.16 -17.47
N SER A 15 5.56 12.98 -17.92
CA SER A 15 5.67 11.78 -17.09
C SER A 15 6.57 11.99 -15.88
N ILE A 16 7.74 12.62 -16.08
CA ILE A 16 8.68 12.94 -14.99
C ILE A 16 8.00 13.82 -13.93
N ILE A 17 7.31 14.88 -14.36
CA ILE A 17 6.60 15.79 -13.45
C ILE A 17 5.54 15.04 -12.63
N VAL A 18 4.74 14.21 -13.29
CA VAL A 18 3.68 13.44 -12.62
C VAL A 18 4.26 12.45 -11.62
N ILE A 19 5.36 11.77 -11.93
CA ILE A 19 6.01 10.83 -11.02
C ILE A 19 6.58 11.54 -9.78
N ILE A 20 7.24 12.68 -9.96
CA ILE A 20 7.77 13.48 -8.85
C ILE A 20 6.62 13.96 -7.96
N GLY A 21 5.57 14.51 -8.58
CA GLY A 21 4.35 14.94 -7.88
C GLY A 21 3.70 13.79 -7.11
N TYR A 22 3.58 12.62 -7.73
CA TYR A 22 3.03 11.42 -7.09
C TYR A 22 3.84 11.00 -5.86
N LYS A 23 5.18 10.97 -5.97
CA LYS A 23 6.04 10.61 -4.83
C LYS A 23 5.86 11.56 -3.66
N ALA A 24 5.80 12.87 -3.92
CA ALA A 24 5.55 13.86 -2.88
C ALA A 24 4.16 13.64 -2.24
N LEU A 25 3.12 13.50 -3.06
CA LEU A 25 1.75 13.27 -2.58
C LEU A 25 1.63 11.97 -1.77
N LYS A 26 2.37 10.93 -2.17
CA LYS A 26 2.42 9.65 -1.48
C LYS A 26 2.95 9.80 -0.05
N VAL A 27 4.07 10.48 0.12
CA VAL A 27 4.71 10.68 1.42
C VAL A 27 3.85 11.55 2.35
N TYR A 28 3.29 12.65 1.84
CA TYR A 28 2.59 13.61 2.70
C TYR A 28 1.13 13.24 2.99
N VAL A 29 0.41 12.68 2.00
CA VAL A 29 -1.04 12.53 2.06
C VAL A 29 -1.44 11.07 1.96
N LEU A 30 -1.05 10.38 0.88
CA LEU A 30 -1.62 9.07 0.54
C LEU A 30 -1.21 7.96 1.51
N ASP A 31 0.00 8.04 2.09
CA ASP A 31 0.46 7.02 3.04
C ASP A 31 -0.28 7.10 4.39
N LYS A 32 -0.83 8.26 4.74
CA LYS A 32 -1.58 8.44 5.99
C LYS A 32 -3.02 7.93 5.92
N ILE A 33 -3.53 7.72 4.71
CA ILE A 33 -4.94 7.45 4.45
C ILE A 33 -5.18 5.94 4.30
N ASN A 34 -6.11 5.39 5.09
CA ASN A 34 -6.55 4.00 5.00
C ASN A 34 -7.92 3.92 4.31
N ILE A 35 -7.92 3.98 2.96
CA ILE A 35 -9.13 3.86 2.15
C ILE A 35 -9.20 2.48 1.47
N ASN A 36 -10.42 2.00 1.20
CA ASN A 36 -10.64 0.80 0.41
C ASN A 36 -10.19 1.02 -1.06
N LYS A 37 -9.37 0.11 -1.58
CA LYS A 37 -8.81 0.16 -2.95
C LYS A 37 -9.86 0.42 -4.04
N TRP A 38 -11.05 -0.18 -3.91
CA TRP A 38 -12.12 -0.03 -4.90
C TRP A 38 -12.69 1.39 -4.97
N VAL A 39 -12.63 2.15 -3.87
CA VAL A 39 -13.08 3.55 -3.85
C VAL A 39 -12.16 4.42 -4.70
N VAL A 40 -10.84 4.22 -4.55
CA VAL A 40 -9.84 4.96 -5.33
C VAL A 40 -9.97 4.65 -6.83
N PHE A 41 -10.23 3.38 -7.16
CA PHE A 41 -10.46 2.96 -8.54
C PHE A 41 -11.73 3.58 -9.15
N ALA A 42 -12.86 3.51 -8.43
CA ALA A 42 -14.10 4.12 -8.86
C ALA A 42 -13.96 5.63 -9.05
N LEU A 43 -13.21 6.30 -8.16
CA LEU A 43 -12.94 7.73 -8.27
C LEU A 43 -12.11 8.08 -9.52
N SER A 44 -11.09 7.27 -9.83
CA SER A 44 -10.27 7.45 -11.04
C SER A 44 -11.12 7.37 -12.32
N ILE A 45 -11.98 6.35 -12.41
CA ILE A 45 -12.90 6.15 -13.54
C ILE A 45 -13.90 7.30 -13.63
N PHE A 46 -14.46 7.71 -12.50
CA PHE A 46 -15.42 8.81 -12.46
C PHE A 46 -14.82 10.09 -13.02
N ILE A 47 -13.61 10.47 -12.59
CA ILE A 47 -12.91 11.68 -13.08
C ILE A 47 -12.54 11.56 -14.55
N LEU A 48 -12.20 10.36 -15.04
CA LEU A 48 -11.94 10.14 -16.46
C LEU A 48 -13.17 10.44 -17.33
N ILE A 49 -14.35 9.96 -16.92
CA ILE A 49 -15.59 10.07 -17.69
C ILE A 49 -16.30 11.42 -17.46
N PHE A 50 -15.97 12.12 -16.36
CA PHE A 50 -16.62 13.37 -15.94
C PHE A 50 -16.75 14.45 -17.03
N PRO A 51 -15.72 14.80 -17.82
CA PRO A 51 -15.86 15.82 -18.86
C PRO A 51 -16.82 15.41 -19.97
N ALA A 52 -16.87 14.10 -20.28
CA ALA A 52 -17.79 13.56 -21.29
C ALA A 52 -19.25 13.68 -20.82
N LEU A 53 -19.52 13.50 -19.52
CA LEU A 53 -20.87 13.64 -18.94
C LEU A 53 -21.40 15.08 -19.05
N ILE A 54 -20.53 16.07 -18.86
CA ILE A 54 -20.89 17.50 -18.86
C ILE A 54 -20.77 18.10 -20.27
N LYS A 55 -20.35 17.30 -21.28
CA LYS A 55 -20.02 17.77 -22.64
C LYS A 55 -19.02 18.94 -22.63
N PHE A 56 -18.13 18.95 -21.64
CA PHE A 56 -17.13 20.00 -21.49
C PHE A 56 -15.92 19.66 -22.35
N ASN A 57 -15.72 20.41 -23.43
CA ASN A 57 -14.60 20.17 -24.33
C ASN A 57 -13.33 20.80 -23.78
N ILE A 58 -12.43 19.93 -23.33
CA ILE A 58 -11.14 20.29 -22.74
C ILE A 58 -9.98 20.03 -23.70
N ASN A 59 -10.27 19.50 -24.89
CA ASN A 59 -9.25 19.06 -25.84
C ASN A 59 -8.37 20.23 -26.27
N GLY A 60 -7.05 20.07 -26.15
CA GLY A 60 -6.07 21.10 -26.49
C GLY A 60 -5.88 22.20 -25.43
N THR A 61 -6.59 22.13 -24.31
CA THR A 61 -6.43 23.09 -23.20
C THR A 61 -5.55 22.54 -22.07
N ILE A 62 -5.06 23.42 -21.19
CA ILE A 62 -4.34 23.03 -19.96
C ILE A 62 -5.15 22.00 -19.14
N TRP A 63 -6.48 22.10 -19.17
CA TRP A 63 -7.36 21.26 -18.36
C TRP A 63 -7.28 19.76 -18.72
N GLN A 64 -6.99 19.45 -19.98
CA GLN A 64 -6.76 18.07 -20.43
C GLN A 64 -5.54 17.45 -19.73
N TYR A 65 -4.46 18.21 -19.60
CA TYR A 65 -3.24 17.75 -18.91
C TYR A 65 -3.47 17.60 -17.42
N VAL A 66 -4.19 18.56 -16.80
CA VAL A 66 -4.53 18.51 -15.37
C VAL A 66 -5.37 17.29 -15.05
N GLN A 67 -6.45 17.05 -15.80
CA GLN A 67 -7.30 15.89 -15.59
C GLN A 67 -6.51 14.59 -15.80
N SER A 68 -5.71 14.52 -16.86
CA SER A 68 -4.88 13.34 -17.15
C SER A 68 -3.89 13.07 -16.01
N ALA A 69 -3.24 14.10 -15.46
CA ALA A 69 -2.35 13.97 -14.31
C ALA A 69 -3.09 13.43 -13.08
N ILE A 70 -4.28 13.95 -12.77
CA ILE A 70 -5.10 13.50 -11.64
C ILE A 70 -5.49 12.01 -11.79
N VAL A 71 -5.96 11.61 -12.97
CA VAL A 71 -6.33 10.21 -13.25
C VAL A 71 -5.11 9.29 -13.12
N ILE A 72 -3.94 9.70 -13.63
CA ILE A 72 -2.70 8.92 -13.52
C ILE A 72 -2.31 8.78 -12.03
N ILE A 73 -2.33 9.86 -11.25
CA ILE A 73 -2.02 9.85 -9.82
C ILE A 73 -2.94 8.91 -9.05
N LEU A 74 -4.26 9.00 -9.28
CA LEU A 74 -5.24 8.12 -8.62
C LEU A 74 -5.05 6.66 -9.03
N THR A 75 -4.71 6.40 -10.29
CA THR A 75 -4.48 5.05 -10.80
C THR A 75 -3.20 4.45 -10.22
N LEU A 76 -2.10 5.23 -10.13
CA LEU A 76 -0.88 4.81 -9.44
C LEU A 76 -1.14 4.51 -7.96
N TRP A 77 -1.95 5.35 -7.30
CA TRP A 77 -2.33 5.10 -5.92
C TRP A 77 -3.14 3.80 -5.76
N PHE A 78 -4.07 3.54 -6.68
CA PHE A 78 -4.80 2.28 -6.72
C PHE A 78 -3.87 1.07 -6.89
N LEU A 79 -2.89 1.14 -7.79
CA LEU A 79 -1.89 0.08 -7.98
C LEU A 79 -1.06 -0.17 -6.71
N ASP A 80 -0.64 0.91 -6.03
CA ASP A 80 0.05 0.83 -4.75
C ASP A 80 -0.84 0.17 -3.67
N LEU A 81 -2.14 0.47 -3.63
CA LEU A 81 -3.11 -0.16 -2.71
C LEU A 81 -3.40 -1.62 -3.06
N MET A 82 -3.33 -1.99 -4.34
CA MET A 82 -3.41 -3.39 -4.77
C MET A 82 -2.18 -4.21 -4.38
N GLY A 83 -1.06 -3.55 -4.07
CA GLY A 83 0.22 -4.20 -3.82
C GLY A 83 0.97 -4.59 -5.11
N ILE A 84 0.63 -3.94 -6.23
CA ILE A 84 1.33 -4.09 -7.51
C ILE A 84 2.35 -2.95 -7.59
N GLY A 85 3.49 -3.11 -6.92
CA GLY A 85 4.54 -2.09 -6.92
C GLY A 85 5.70 -2.38 -5.96
N ALA A 86 6.91 -1.92 -6.30
CA ALA A 86 8.13 -2.12 -5.50
C ALA A 86 8.08 -1.45 -4.12
N GLY A 87 7.16 -0.50 -3.90
CA GLY A 87 6.93 0.18 -2.62
C GLY A 87 5.72 -0.35 -1.85
N SER A 88 5.18 -1.52 -2.22
CA SER A 88 4.07 -2.15 -1.51
C SER A 88 4.45 -2.33 -0.06
N ARG A 89 3.69 -1.72 0.85
CA ARG A 89 3.87 -1.89 2.29
C ARG A 89 4.02 -3.39 2.54
N PRO A 90 5.13 -3.86 3.15
CA PRO A 90 5.27 -5.28 3.47
C PRO A 90 3.99 -5.65 4.21
N LYS A 91 3.22 -6.61 3.66
CA LYS A 91 1.99 -7.08 4.30
C LYS A 91 2.39 -7.34 5.73
N LYS A 92 1.92 -6.49 6.68
CA LYS A 92 2.19 -6.72 8.10
C LYS A 92 1.74 -8.16 8.30
N LYS A 93 2.67 -9.08 8.53
CA LYS A 93 2.36 -10.47 8.80
C LYS A 93 1.56 -10.43 10.09
N LYS A 94 0.23 -10.26 9.97
CA LYS A 94 -0.66 -10.15 11.12
C LYS A 94 -0.57 -11.43 11.95
N ASN A 95 -0.12 -12.52 11.34
CA ASN A 95 0.01 -13.82 11.94
C ASN A 95 1.37 -14.45 11.57
N ASP A 96 2.51 -13.76 11.79
CA ASP A 96 3.75 -14.52 11.97
C ASP A 96 3.62 -15.24 13.31
N ILE A 97 2.83 -16.32 13.30
CA ILE A 97 2.72 -17.26 14.41
C ILE A 97 4.09 -17.90 14.42
N VAL A 98 5.02 -17.29 15.14
CA VAL A 98 6.27 -17.94 15.50
C VAL A 98 5.80 -19.14 16.31
N ILE A 99 5.83 -20.32 15.67
CA ILE A 99 5.55 -21.60 16.32
C ILE A 99 6.69 -21.80 17.31
N ARG A 100 6.55 -21.19 18.48
CA ARG A 100 7.45 -21.42 19.59
C ARG A 100 7.17 -22.85 20.05
N PRO A 101 8.20 -23.68 20.25
CA PRO A 101 7.99 -25.01 20.80
C PRO A 101 7.23 -24.88 22.13
N LYS A 102 6.05 -25.54 22.22
CA LYS A 102 5.29 -25.59 23.46
C LYS A 102 6.16 -26.27 24.53
N ALA A 103 6.11 -25.75 25.75
CA ALA A 103 6.87 -26.33 26.85
C ALA A 103 6.52 -27.82 27.06
N LYS A 104 7.52 -28.66 27.36
CA LYS A 104 7.33 -30.09 27.61
C LYS A 104 6.30 -30.29 28.75
N PRO A 105 5.17 -30.99 28.52
CA PRO A 105 4.03 -31.01 29.45
C PRO A 105 4.36 -31.58 30.84
N ASN A 106 5.43 -32.38 30.96
CA ASN A 106 5.79 -33.06 32.20
C ASN A 106 6.92 -32.39 33.02
N ARG A 107 7.36 -31.17 32.67
CA ARG A 107 8.46 -30.50 33.39
C ARG A 107 8.05 -30.05 34.81
N ALA A 108 6.83 -29.53 34.96
CA ALA A 108 6.30 -29.05 36.24
C ALA A 108 5.89 -30.18 37.20
N LYS A 109 5.51 -31.36 36.68
CA LYS A 109 5.06 -32.50 37.48
C LYS A 109 6.21 -33.15 38.27
N ASN A 110 7.43 -33.14 37.72
CA ASN A 110 8.60 -33.71 38.41
C ASN A 110 9.10 -32.82 39.54
N ILE A 111 9.01 -31.49 39.41
CA ILE A 111 9.44 -30.55 40.46
C ILE A 111 8.59 -30.71 41.73
N LYS A 112 7.26 -30.86 41.61
CA LYS A 112 6.38 -31.11 42.76
C LYS A 112 6.67 -32.45 43.45
N LYS A 113 6.94 -33.51 42.68
CA LYS A 113 7.29 -34.83 43.24
C LYS A 113 8.61 -34.79 44.00
N GLU A 114 9.61 -34.07 43.49
CA GLU A 114 10.92 -33.96 44.11
C GLU A 114 10.87 -33.12 45.40
N ASN A 115 10.10 -32.03 45.40
CA ASN A 115 9.90 -31.19 46.58
C ASN A 115 9.15 -31.95 47.70
N ASN A 116 8.08 -32.68 47.36
CA ASN A 116 7.35 -33.49 48.34
C ASN A 116 8.22 -34.63 48.92
N LYS A 117 9.13 -35.20 48.14
CA LYS A 117 10.06 -36.23 48.60
C LYS A 117 11.13 -35.67 49.54
N LYS A 118 11.64 -34.46 49.27
CA LYS A 118 12.60 -33.75 50.14
C LYS A 118 11.96 -33.30 51.45
N GLU A 119 10.69 -32.90 51.43
CA GLU A 119 9.97 -32.47 52.64
C GLU A 119 9.65 -33.65 53.57
N ASN A 120 9.28 -34.81 53.02
CA ASN A 120 9.04 -36.03 53.81
C ASN A 120 10.32 -36.63 54.41
N ASN A 121 11.47 -36.47 53.76
CA ASN A 121 12.75 -36.92 54.29
C ASN A 121 13.34 -35.99 55.35
N LYS A 122 12.88 -34.74 55.46
CA LYS A 122 13.26 -33.79 56.54
C LYS A 122 12.42 -33.96 57.81
N LYS A 123 11.28 -34.65 57.72
CA LYS A 123 10.34 -34.90 58.83
C LYS A 123 10.54 -36.27 59.51
N LYS A 124 11.49 -37.08 59.03
CA LYS A 124 12.00 -38.28 59.69
C LYS A 124 13.35 -37.97 60.31
#